data_AF-A0A3S3UCU3-F1
#
_entry.id   AF-A0A3S3UCU3-F1
#
_cell.length_a   1.000
_cell.length_b   1.000
_cell.length_c   1.000
_cell.angle_alpha   90.00
_cell.angle_beta   90.00
_cell.angle_gamma   90.00
#
_symmetry.space_group_name_H-M   'P 1'
#
loop_
_entity.id
_entity.type
_entity.pdbx_description
1 polymer ?
#
loop_
_entity_poly.entity_id
_entity_poly.type
_entity_poly.pdbx_seq_one_letter_code
_entity_poly.pdbx_strand_id
1 'polypeptide(L)'
;MTEQGLARTFQNIRLFPDMSVLENVMIGRHCRTKARVLGAIFRNKRTVKEEKEVIARSYALLEKVGLAELANEFAKNLPYGAQRRLEIARALATEPA
;
A
#
# COMPACT_ATOMS: atom_id res chain seq x y z
N MET A 1 18.24 -17.89 10.31
CA MET A 1 19.17 -16.87 9.77
C MET A 1 18.55 -16.11 8.59
N THR A 2 17.23 -15.87 8.58
CA THR A 2 16.57 -15.53 7.29
C THR A 2 15.31 -14.68 7.42
N GLU A 3 15.39 -13.51 8.07
CA GLU A 3 14.29 -12.53 8.00
C GLU A 3 14.75 -11.06 7.92
N GLN A 4 16.00 -10.74 8.29
CA GLN A 4 16.47 -9.35 8.35
C GLN A 4 17.00 -8.79 7.02
N GLY A 5 17.31 -9.65 6.04
CA GLY A 5 17.87 -9.23 4.74
C GLY A 5 16.81 -8.77 3.73
N LEU A 6 15.63 -9.41 3.70
CA LEU A 6 14.55 -9.09 2.76
C LEU A 6 13.77 -7.84 3.16
N ALA A 7 13.66 -7.54 4.45
CA ALA A 7 12.98 -6.34 4.94
C ALA A 7 13.67 -5.05 4.47
N ARG A 8 15.01 -5.04 4.42
CA ARG A 8 15.79 -3.86 3.99
C ARG A 8 15.62 -3.48 2.52
N THR A 9 15.30 -4.43 1.65
CA THR A 9 15.15 -4.14 0.22
C THR A 9 13.81 -3.46 -0.10
N PHE A 10 12.80 -3.62 0.77
CA PHE A 10 11.45 -3.06 0.57
C PHE A 10 11.10 -1.90 1.51
N GLN A 11 11.77 -1.77 2.66
CA GLN A 11 11.59 -0.61 3.56
C GLN A 11 12.02 0.72 2.94
N ASN A 12 12.83 0.68 1.87
CA ASN A 12 13.40 1.87 1.23
C ASN A 12 12.96 2.07 -0.23
N ILE A 13 11.82 1.50 -0.63
CA ILE A 13 11.33 1.68 -2.00
C ILE A 13 10.51 2.96 -2.05
N ARG A 14 10.85 3.89 -2.93
CA ARG A 14 10.09 5.11 -3.24
C ARG A 14 8.65 4.78 -3.64
N LEU A 15 7.80 5.77 -3.91
CA LEU A 15 6.50 5.54 -4.54
C LEU A 15 6.63 4.58 -5.73
N PHE A 16 5.68 3.65 -5.87
CA PHE A 16 5.60 2.78 -7.05
C PHE A 16 4.88 3.56 -8.15
N PRO A 17 5.61 4.08 -9.17
CA PRO A 17 5.04 5.00 -10.15
C PRO A 17 3.97 4.37 -11.04
N ASP A 18 4.07 3.05 -11.28
CA ASP A 18 3.16 2.27 -12.09
C ASP A 18 2.00 1.64 -11.31
N MET A 19 1.87 2.01 -10.03
CA MET A 19 0.72 1.63 -9.19
C MET A 19 -0.14 2.84 -8.91
N SER A 20 -1.43 2.60 -8.69
CA SER A 20 -2.36 3.64 -8.26
C SER A 20 -1.99 4.20 -6.90
N VAL A 21 -2.50 5.39 -6.59
CA VAL A 21 -2.39 6.02 -5.27
C VAL A 21 -2.92 5.08 -4.18
N LEU A 22 -4.06 4.43 -4.42
CA LEU A 22 -4.64 3.45 -3.50
C LEU A 22 -3.72 2.24 -3.29
N GLU A 23 -3.20 1.65 -4.37
CA GLU A 23 -2.30 0.50 -4.28
C GLU A 23 -0.99 0.81 -3.55
N ASN A 24 -0.45 2.02 -3.74
CA ASN A 24 0.71 2.50 -3.02
C ASN A 24 0.49 2.50 -1.50
N VAL A 25 -0.70 2.91 -1.04
CA VAL A 25 -1.06 2.90 0.38
C VAL A 25 -1.37 1.49 0.87
N MET A 26 -2.06 0.67 0.08
CA MET A 26 -2.39 -0.73 0.43
C MET A 26 -1.15 -1.62 0.60
N ILE A 27 -0.09 -1.38 -0.17
CA ILE A 27 1.16 -2.17 -0.10
C ILE A 27 1.87 -2.04 1.26
N GLY A 28 1.61 -0.96 2.02
CA GLY A 28 2.19 -0.76 3.34
C GLY A 28 1.89 -1.89 4.34
N ARG A 29 0.79 -2.64 4.15
CA ARG A 29 0.39 -3.74 5.05
C ARG A 29 0.82 -5.14 4.61
N HIS A 30 1.40 -5.31 3.41
CA HIS A 30 1.63 -6.64 2.82
C HIS A 30 3.08 -6.95 2.40
N CYS A 31 4.07 -6.21 2.89
CA CYS A 31 5.48 -6.44 2.56
C CYS A 31 6.09 -7.77 3.03
N ARG A 32 5.36 -8.66 3.72
CA ARG A 32 5.92 -9.92 4.25
C ARG A 32 5.54 -11.20 3.51
N THR A 33 4.57 -11.19 2.59
CA THR A 33 3.95 -12.47 2.21
C THR A 33 3.58 -12.66 0.73
N LYS A 34 3.61 -11.64 -0.13
CA LYS A 34 3.00 -11.76 -1.48
C LYS A 34 3.61 -12.82 -2.41
N ALA A 35 4.91 -13.09 -2.38
CA ALA A 35 5.52 -14.07 -3.28
C ALA A 35 5.11 -15.54 -2.99
N ARG A 36 4.74 -15.86 -1.75
CA ARG A 36 4.31 -17.23 -1.35
C ARG A 36 2.79 -17.35 -1.20
N VAL A 37 2.10 -16.22 -1.13
CA VAL A 37 0.69 -16.12 -0.79
C VAL A 37 -0.19 -15.93 -2.01
N LEU A 38 0.28 -15.28 -3.09
CA LEU A 38 -0.51 -15.19 -4.33
C LEU A 38 -0.86 -16.56 -4.93
N GLY A 39 -0.06 -17.61 -4.70
CA GLY A 39 -0.38 -18.98 -5.07
C GLY A 39 -1.35 -19.72 -4.14
N ALA A 40 -1.58 -19.23 -2.91
CA ALA A 40 -2.42 -19.89 -1.89
C ALA A 40 -3.69 -19.10 -1.53
N ILE A 41 -3.74 -17.79 -1.79
CA ILE A 41 -4.84 -16.87 -1.43
C ILE A 41 -6.07 -16.97 -2.33
N PHE A 42 -5.91 -17.42 -3.59
CA PHE A 42 -7.01 -17.45 -4.57
C PHE A 42 -8.22 -18.32 -4.17
N ARG A 43 -8.17 -19.02 -3.02
CA ARG A 43 -9.20 -19.97 -2.57
C ARG A 43 -9.92 -19.66 -1.25
N ASN A 44 -9.58 -18.62 -0.49
CA ASN A 44 -10.15 -18.44 0.86
C ASN A 44 -11.06 -17.20 0.99
N LYS A 45 -12.35 -17.41 1.31
CA LYS A 45 -13.35 -16.35 1.54
C LYS A 45 -12.94 -15.36 2.64
N ARG A 46 -12.06 -15.78 3.57
CA ARG A 46 -11.50 -14.94 4.63
C ARG A 46 -10.64 -13.79 4.07
N THR A 47 -9.89 -14.04 3.00
CA THR A 47 -9.03 -13.04 2.38
C THR A 47 -9.83 -11.89 1.77
N VAL A 48 -10.98 -12.19 1.15
CA VAL A 48 -11.84 -11.16 0.53
C VAL A 48 -12.34 -10.15 1.57
N LYS A 49 -12.60 -10.60 2.81
CA LYS A 49 -13.02 -9.71 3.90
C LYS A 49 -11.85 -8.82 4.36
N GLU A 50 -10.66 -9.40 4.53
CA GLU A 50 -9.46 -8.66 4.90
C GLU A 50 -9.07 -7.63 3.83
N GLU A 51 -9.19 -7.98 2.55
CA GLU A 51 -8.93 -7.09 1.43
C GLU A 51 -9.88 -5.89 1.44
N LYS A 52 -11.19 -6.11 1.64
CA LYS A 52 -12.17 -5.01 1.78
C LYS A 52 -11.85 -4.08 2.96
N GLU A 53 -11.42 -4.63 4.08
CA GLU A 53 -11.03 -3.83 5.26
C GLU A 53 -9.76 -3.00 4.99
N VAL A 54 -8.78 -3.60 4.30
CA VAL A 54 -7.55 -2.89 3.88
C VAL A 54 -7.87 -1.75 2.90
N ILE A 55 -8.74 -1.99 1.92
CA ILE A 55 -9.19 -0.97 0.98
C ILE A 55 -9.89 0.17 1.73
N ALA A 56 -10.85 -0.14 2.60
CA ALA A 56 -11.59 0.87 3.35
C ALA A 56 -10.67 1.74 4.23
N ARG A 57 -9.70 1.13 4.91
CA ARG A 57 -8.70 1.88 5.71
C ARG A 57 -7.77 2.72 4.85
N SER A 58 -7.37 2.21 3.68
CA SER A 58 -6.50 2.94 2.76
C SER A 58 -7.22 4.16 2.20
N TYR A 59 -8.50 4.03 1.84
CA TYR A 59 -9.35 5.17 1.46
C TYR A 59 -9.46 6.22 2.57
N ALA A 60 -9.72 5.80 3.81
CA ALA A 60 -9.79 6.73 4.94
C ALA A 60 -8.46 7.49 5.18
N LEU A 61 -7.32 6.84 4.93
CA LEU A 61 -6.01 7.51 4.99
C LEU A 61 -5.82 8.50 3.83
N LEU A 62 -6.26 8.14 2.62
CA LEU A 62 -6.24 9.03 1.45
C LEU A 62 -7.14 10.25 1.64
N GLU A 63 -8.30 10.09 2.27
CA GLU A 63 -9.17 11.22 2.65
C GLU A 63 -8.46 12.18 3.61
N LYS A 64 -7.78 11.64 4.63
CA LYS A 64 -7.01 12.46 5.59
C LYS A 64 -5.89 13.27 4.95
N VAL A 65 -5.25 12.75 3.91
CA VAL A 65 -4.18 13.47 3.19
C VAL A 65 -4.68 14.24 1.96
N GLY A 66 -6.00 14.27 1.71
CA GLY A 66 -6.59 14.98 0.57
C GLY A 66 -6.20 14.39 -0.80
N LEU A 67 -6.12 13.07 -0.91
CA LEU A 67 -5.82 12.33 -2.14
C LEU A 67 -6.91 11.32 -2.55
N ALA A 68 -8.05 11.30 -1.86
CA ALA A 68 -9.13 10.35 -2.12
C ALA A 68 -9.66 10.41 -3.56
N GLU A 69 -9.79 11.60 -4.14
CA GLU A 69 -10.23 11.78 -5.53
C GLU A 69 -9.21 11.26 -6.55
N LEU A 70 -7.94 11.16 -6.15
CA LEU A 70 -6.85 10.64 -6.97
C LEU A 70 -6.53 9.18 -6.65
N ALA A 71 -7.37 8.48 -5.87
CA ALA A 71 -7.11 7.11 -5.43
C ALA A 71 -6.84 6.13 -6.59
N ASN A 72 -7.51 6.32 -7.72
CA ASN A 72 -7.36 5.47 -8.91
C ASN A 72 -6.30 5.98 -9.91
N GLU A 73 -5.72 7.16 -9.69
CA GLU A 73 -4.67 7.70 -10.55
C GLU A 73 -3.33 7.02 -10.27
N PHE A 74 -2.47 6.92 -11.29
CA PHE A 74 -1.12 6.41 -11.11
C PHE A 74 -0.26 7.40 -10.32
N ALA A 75 0.59 6.90 -9.43
CA ALA A 75 1.47 7.75 -8.63
C ALA A 75 2.41 8.63 -9.49
N LYS A 76 2.77 8.18 -10.70
CA LYS A 76 3.57 8.98 -11.66
C LYS A 76 2.82 10.17 -12.26
N ASN A 77 1.50 10.13 -12.32
CA ASN A 77 0.67 11.21 -12.86
C ASN A 77 0.44 12.33 -11.83
N LEU A 78 0.73 12.06 -10.56
CA LEU A 78 0.54 13.03 -9.49
C LEU A 78 1.53 14.20 -9.59
N PRO A 79 1.07 15.44 -9.36
CA PRO A 79 1.97 16.57 -9.13
C PRO A 79 2.90 16.30 -7.94
N TYR A 80 4.10 16.89 -7.94
CA TYR A 80 5.10 16.70 -6.88
C TYR A 80 4.54 16.88 -5.45
N GLY A 81 3.68 17.88 -5.24
CA GLY A 81 3.03 18.09 -3.95
C GLY A 81 2.09 16.94 -3.52
N ALA A 82 1.41 16.31 -4.48
CA ALA A 82 0.57 15.15 -4.23
C ALA A 82 1.39 13.87 -4.02
N GLN A 83 2.51 13.71 -4.74
CA GLN A 83 3.47 12.62 -4.49
C GLN A 83 3.98 12.65 -3.03
N ARG A 84 4.35 13.82 -2.53
CA ARG A 84 4.82 13.94 -1.14
C ARG A 84 3.74 13.60 -0.11
N ARG A 85 2.48 13.97 -0.37
CA ARG A 85 1.34 13.57 0.47
C ARG A 85 1.09 12.06 0.42
N LEU A 86 1.30 11.43 -0.73
CA LEU A 86 1.19 9.98 -0.89
C LEU A 86 2.29 9.23 -0.10
N GLU A 87 3.52 9.74 -0.07
CA GLU A 87 4.58 9.16 0.76
C GLU A 87 4.23 9.21 2.26
N ILE A 88 3.65 10.32 2.72
CA ILE A 88 3.17 10.48 4.10
C ILE A 88 2.03 9.50 4.38
N ALA A 89 1.04 9.40 3.49
CA ALA A 89 -0.06 8.44 3.62
C ALA A 89 0.43 6.99 3.73
N ARG A 90 1.45 6.64 2.93
CA ARG A 90 2.06 5.31 2.97
C ARG A 90 2.81 5.05 4.27
N ALA A 91 3.55 6.04 4.78
CA ALA A 91 4.23 5.94 6.07
C ALA A 91 3.22 5.71 7.22
N LEU A 92 2.13 6.47 7.23
CA LEU A 92 1.02 6.30 8.18
C LEU A 92 0.31 4.94 8.04
N ALA A 93 0.29 4.36 6.85
CA ALA A 93 -0.28 3.02 6.62
C ALA A 93 0.64 1.87 7.08
N THR A 94 1.96 2.11 7.10
CA THR A 94 2.98 1.16 7.56
C THR A 94 3.18 1.14 9.07
N GLU A 95 2.83 2.21 9.78
CA GLU A 95 2.85 2.24 11.24
C GLU A 95 1.69 1.40 11.79
N PRO A 96 1.97 0.33 12.57
CA PRO A 96 0.92 -0.41 13.23
C PRO A 96 0.30 0.46 14.33
N ALA A 97 -1.03 0.52 14.37
CA ALA A 97 -1.78 0.90 15.57
C ALA A 97 -1.88 -0.31 16.51
#